data_AF-A0A2D4IJZ9-F1
#
_entry.id   AF-A0A2D4IJZ9-F1
#
_cell.length_a   1.000
_cell.length_b   1.000
_cell.length_c   1.000
_cell.angle_alpha   90.00
_cell.angle_beta   90.00
_cell.angle_gamma   90.00
#
_symmetry.space_group_name_H-M   'P 1'
#
loop_
_entity.id
_entity.type
_entity.pdbx_description
1 polymer ?
#
loop_
_entity_poly.entity_id
_entity_poly.type
_entity_poly.pdbx_seq_one_letter_code
_entity_poly.pdbx_strand_id
1 'polypeptide(L)'
;MIWMNGEIANELKDIEILPNEWADHNRIQILWKGRIKPKIRWMLNTQLIKEKEFMNRLREELNLFLKENNNETTTKENIWDTMKAVIRGTTISYNARRNKEKY
;
A
#
# COMPACT_ATOMS: atom_id res chain seq x y z
N MET A 1 40.00 2.55 -7.64
CA MET A 1 39.55 1.20 -7.29
C MET A 1 38.17 1.31 -6.64
N ILE A 2 37.15 0.64 -7.17
CA ILE A 2 35.80 0.64 -6.57
C ILE A 2 35.70 -0.64 -5.75
N TRP A 3 35.53 -0.50 -4.44
CA TRP A 3 35.27 -1.63 -3.54
C TRP A 3 33.81 -1.55 -3.11
N MET A 4 33.06 -2.63 -3.27
CA MET A 4 31.65 -2.68 -2.93
C MET A 4 31.29 -4.00 -2.24
N ASN A 5 30.29 -3.93 -1.35
CA ASN A 5 29.69 -5.11 -0.74
C ASN A 5 28.94 -5.94 -1.81
N GLY A 6 29.05 -7.27 -1.78
CA GLY A 6 28.39 -8.18 -2.72
C GLY A 6 26.86 -8.11 -2.71
N GLU A 7 26.25 -7.72 -1.58
CA GLU A 7 24.81 -7.46 -1.52
C GLU A 7 24.39 -6.29 -2.41
N ILE A 8 25.17 -5.21 -2.39
CA ILE A 8 24.91 -4.01 -3.21
C ILE A 8 25.16 -4.33 -4.68
N ALA A 9 26.21 -5.08 -5.00
CA ALA A 9 26.49 -5.52 -6.37
C ALA A 9 25.31 -6.28 -6.99
N ASN A 10 24.60 -7.09 -6.20
CA ASN A 10 23.43 -7.83 -6.67
C ASN A 10 22.22 -6.93 -7.01
N GLU A 11 22.08 -5.75 -6.38
CA GLU A 11 21.01 -4.78 -6.64
C GLU A 11 21.29 -3.88 -7.86
N LEU A 12 22.52 -3.88 -8.38
CA LEU A 12 22.94 -3.03 -9.50
C LEU A 12 22.69 -3.72 -10.84
N LYS A 13 22.23 -2.92 -11.81
CA LYS A 13 22.00 -3.33 -13.20
C LYS A 13 23.24 -3.06 -14.03
N ASP A 14 23.84 -1.89 -13.86
CA ASP A 14 25.03 -1.50 -14.60
C ASP A 14 25.85 -0.44 -13.85
N ILE A 15 27.15 -0.36 -14.13
CA ILE A 15 28.07 0.63 -13.57
C ILE A 15 29.08 1.02 -14.64
N GLU A 16 29.15 2.32 -14.94
CA GLU A 16 30.08 2.86 -15.93
C GLU A 16 30.91 3.99 -15.33
N ILE A 17 32.19 4.05 -15.69
CA ILE A 17 33.07 5.17 -15.36
C ILE A 17 33.15 6.06 -16.60
N LEU A 18 32.62 7.28 -16.49
CA LEU A 18 32.56 8.23 -17.60
C LEU A 18 33.90 8.93 -17.78
N PRO A 19 34.40 9.08 -19.02
CA PRO A 19 35.64 9.79 -19.29
C PRO A 19 35.52 11.25 -18.89
N ASN A 20 36.56 11.77 -18.23
CA ASN A 20 36.67 13.17 -17.83
C ASN A 20 38.07 13.68 -18.19
N GLU A 21 38.14 14.89 -18.75
CA GLU A 21 39.40 15.55 -19.11
C GLU A 21 39.81 16.63 -18.10
N TRP A 22 38.93 16.99 -17.16
CA TRP A 22 39.08 18.19 -16.32
C TRP A 22 39.48 17.91 -14.88
N ALA A 23 39.32 16.67 -14.39
CA ALA A 23 39.70 16.31 -13.03
C ALA A 23 40.35 14.94 -13.00
N ASP A 24 41.24 14.72 -12.04
CA ASP A 24 41.91 13.44 -11.78
C ASP A 24 40.94 12.31 -11.38
N HIS A 25 39.66 12.65 -11.19
CA HIS A 25 38.59 11.69 -10.90
C HIS A 25 37.51 11.72 -11.98
N ASN A 26 37.31 10.55 -12.59
CA ASN A 26 36.23 10.27 -13.52
C ASN A 26 34.89 10.13 -12.77
N ARG A 27 33.80 10.58 -13.41
CA ARG A 27 32.45 10.43 -12.84
C ARG A 27 32.03 8.96 -12.93
N ILE A 28 31.31 8.47 -11.93
CA ILE A 28 30.77 7.11 -11.93
C ILE A 28 29.25 7.19 -12.10
N GLN A 29 28.73 6.49 -13.11
CA GLN A 29 27.31 6.32 -13.35
C GLN A 29 26.88 4.94 -12.89
N ILE A 30 25.80 4.87 -12.11
CA ILE A 30 25.29 3.63 -11.51
C ILE A 30 23.83 3.47 -11.88
N LEU A 31 23.50 2.37 -12.56
CA LEU A 31 22.13 1.98 -12.89
C LEU A 31 21.68 0.86 -11.95
N TRP A 32 20.55 1.04 -11.27
CA TRP A 32 20.00 0.05 -10.34
C TRP A 32 19.02 -0.89 -11.06
N LYS A 33 18.92 -2.17 -10.65
CA LYS A 33 17.92 -3.13 -11.20
C LYS A 33 16.46 -2.72 -10.91
N GLY A 34 16.28 -1.70 -10.08
CA GLY A 34 14.99 -1.27 -9.58
C GLY A 34 14.59 -2.15 -8.41
N ARG A 35 14.35 -1.55 -7.24
CA ARG A 35 13.68 -2.25 -6.16
C ARG A 35 12.24 -2.43 -6.59
N ILE A 36 11.74 -3.67 -6.63
CA ILE A 36 10.29 -3.90 -6.56
C ILE A 36 9.87 -3.19 -5.29
N LYS A 37 9.16 -2.06 -5.40
CA LYS A 37 8.67 -1.36 -4.21
C LYS A 37 7.92 -2.42 -3.39
N PRO A 38 8.27 -2.63 -2.11
CA PRO A 38 7.58 -3.60 -1.29
C PRO A 38 6.08 -3.31 -1.42
N LYS A 39 5.28 -4.35 -1.64
CA LYS A 39 3.81 -4.26 -1.73
C LYS A 39 3.36 -3.33 -0.61
N ILE A 40 2.88 -2.15 -0.98
CA ILE A 40 2.52 -1.11 -0.01
C ILE A 40 1.49 -1.74 0.93
N ARG A 41 1.69 -1.54 2.23
CA ARG A 41 0.71 -1.88 3.27
C ARG A 41 -0.67 -1.44 2.76
N TRP A 42 -1.69 -2.31 2.80
CA TRP A 42 -3.02 -2.00 2.23
C TRP A 42 -3.44 -0.57 2.59
N MET A 43 -3.81 0.19 1.56
CA MET A 43 -4.19 1.59 1.69
C MET A 43 -5.61 1.77 1.16
N LEU A 44 -6.44 2.47 1.92
CA LEU A 44 -7.80 2.81 1.50
C LEU A 44 -7.75 3.73 0.27
N ASN A 45 -8.48 3.35 -0.78
CA ASN A 45 -8.69 4.24 -1.93
C ASN A 45 -9.63 5.38 -1.53
N THR A 46 -9.09 6.60 -1.41
CA THR A 46 -9.83 7.79 -0.97
C THR A 46 -10.93 8.22 -1.96
N GLN A 47 -10.87 7.79 -3.22
CA GLN A 47 -11.93 8.05 -4.19
C GLN A 47 -13.23 7.36 -3.81
N LEU A 48 -13.18 6.18 -3.19
CA LEU A 48 -14.36 5.45 -2.73
C LEU A 48 -15.19 6.26 -1.74
N ILE A 49 -14.54 7.03 -0.88
CA ILE A 49 -15.22 7.85 0.14
C ILE A 49 -16.11 8.92 -0.52
N LYS A 50 -15.79 9.32 -1.75
CA LYS A 50 -16.60 10.28 -2.53
C LYS A 50 -17.78 9.62 -3.25
N GLU A 51 -17.81 8.30 -3.34
CA GLU A 51 -18.85 7.55 -4.03
C GLU A 51 -20.05 7.32 -3.09
N LYS A 52 -21.21 7.88 -3.44
CA LYS A 52 -22.42 7.80 -2.59
C LYS A 52 -22.88 6.37 -2.34
N GLU A 53 -22.80 5.50 -3.36
CA GLU A 53 -23.19 4.09 -3.25
C GLU A 53 -22.33 3.36 -2.21
N PHE A 54 -21.00 3.53 -2.28
CA PHE A 54 -20.08 2.96 -1.30
C PHE A 54 -20.39 3.45 0.12
N MET A 55 -20.57 4.76 0.29
CA MET A 55 -20.86 5.35 1.60
C MET A 55 -22.19 4.87 2.19
N ASN A 56 -23.24 4.73 1.36
CA ASN A 56 -24.52 4.20 1.79
C ASN A 56 -24.39 2.75 2.26
N ARG A 57 -23.74 1.90 1.46
CA ARG A 57 -23.52 0.50 1.81
C ARG A 57 -22.69 0.35 3.08
N LEU A 58 -21.60 1.11 3.20
CA LEU A 58 -20.78 1.10 4.41
C LEU A 58 -21.59 1.50 5.64
N ARG A 59 -22.47 2.50 5.51
CA ARG A 59 -23.35 2.95 6.60
C ARG A 59 -24.35 1.88 7.01
N GLU A 60 -24.95 1.18 6.05
CA GLU A 60 -25.87 0.06 6.32
C GLU A 60 -25.17 -1.08 7.07
N GLU A 61 -24.00 -1.51 6.59
CA GLU A 61 -23.18 -2.55 7.22
C GLU A 61 -22.76 -2.17 8.65
N LEU A 62 -22.35 -0.92 8.86
CA LEU A 62 -21.97 -0.41 10.18
C LEU A 62 -23.17 -0.30 11.14
N ASN A 63 -24.33 0.13 10.64
CA ASN A 63 -25.55 0.17 11.44
C ASN A 63 -25.97 -1.23 11.89
N LEU A 64 -25.91 -2.21 10.98
CA LEU A 64 -26.17 -3.60 11.30
C LEU A 64 -25.16 -4.13 12.33
N PHE A 65 -23.87 -3.89 12.10
CA PHE A 65 -22.81 -4.29 13.03
C PHE A 65 -23.04 -3.72 14.44
N LEU A 66 -23.29 -2.42 14.55
CA LEU A 66 -23.51 -1.77 15.84
C LEU A 66 -24.80 -2.26 16.51
N LYS A 67 -25.88 -2.49 15.75
CA LYS A 67 -27.13 -3.01 16.32
C LYS A 67 -26.93 -4.39 16.98
N GLU A 68 -26.16 -5.26 16.34
CA GLU A 68 -25.93 -6.63 16.82
C GLU A 68 -24.86 -6.73 17.93
N ASN A 69 -23.86 -5.84 17.91
CA ASN A 69 -22.68 -5.94 18.78
C ASN A 69 -22.64 -4.91 19.91
N ASN A 70 -23.55 -3.93 19.94
CA ASN A 70 -23.66 -2.95 21.03
C ASN A 70 -24.43 -3.55 22.22
N ASN A 71 -23.87 -4.60 22.80
CA ASN A 71 -24.32 -5.21 24.05
C ASN A 71 -23.45 -4.72 25.21
N GLU A 72 -24.00 -4.71 26.43
CA GLU A 72 -23.29 -4.26 27.63
C GLU A 72 -22.12 -5.18 28.03
N THR A 73 -22.06 -6.37 27.42
CA THR A 73 -21.05 -7.40 27.70
C THR A 73 -19.75 -7.21 26.94
N THR A 74 -19.75 -6.52 25.79
CA THR A 74 -18.55 -6.33 24.95
C THR A 74 -17.89 -4.99 25.28
N THR A 75 -16.56 -5.02 25.46
CA THR A 75 -15.80 -3.78 25.71
C THR A 75 -15.84 -2.86 24.49
N LYS A 76 -15.80 -1.55 24.74
CA LYS A 76 -15.81 -0.54 23.67
C LYS A 76 -14.58 -0.67 22.77
N GLU A 77 -13.42 -1.09 23.28
CA GLU A 77 -12.24 -1.34 22.45
C GLU A 77 -12.48 -2.48 21.46
N ASN A 78 -13.07 -3.59 21.90
CA ASN A 78 -13.35 -4.74 21.03
C ASN A 78 -14.38 -4.39 19.95
N ILE A 79 -15.38 -3.57 20.28
CA ILE A 79 -16.34 -3.05 19.29
C ILE A 79 -15.60 -2.19 18.26
N TRP A 80 -14.71 -1.29 18.69
CA TRP A 80 -13.93 -0.44 17.79
C TRP A 80 -13.00 -1.24 16.88
N ASP A 81 -12.30 -2.25 17.42
CA ASP A 81 -11.38 -3.09 16.66
C ASP A 81 -12.12 -3.93 15.62
N THR A 82 -13.24 -4.53 15.99
CA THR A 82 -14.08 -5.29 15.06
C THR A 82 -14.70 -4.38 14.00
N MET A 83 -15.15 -3.17 14.39
CA MET A 83 -15.70 -2.21 13.45
C MET A 83 -14.68 -1.82 12.37
N LYS A 84 -13.41 -1.59 12.75
CA LYS A 84 -12.33 -1.34 11.78
C LYS A 84 -12.14 -2.52 10.81
N ALA A 85 -12.25 -3.75 11.30
CA ALA A 85 -12.18 -4.94 10.45
C ALA A 85 -13.35 -5.00 9.45
N VAL A 86 -14.58 -4.69 9.89
CA VAL A 86 -15.76 -4.59 9.02
C VAL A 86 -15.55 -3.54 7.94
N ILE A 87 -15.15 -2.32 8.30
CA ILE A 87 -14.89 -1.23 7.34
C ILE A 87 -13.88 -1.67 6.27
N ARG A 88 -12.78 -2.32 6.70
CA ARG A 88 -11.75 -2.82 5.78
C ARG A 88 -12.27 -3.92 4.87
N GLY A 89 -13.00 -4.90 5.41
CA GLY A 89 -13.60 -6.00 4.66
C GLY A 89 -14.58 -5.51 3.60
N THR A 90 -15.49 -4.63 3.99
CA THR A 90 -16.47 -4.01 3.08
C THR A 90 -15.79 -3.22 1.97
N THR A 91 -14.74 -2.46 2.29
CA THR A 91 -13.96 -1.71 1.29
C THR A 91 -13.28 -2.63 0.28
N ILE A 92 -12.63 -3.70 0.75
CA ILE A 92 -11.93 -4.66 -0.13
C ILE A 92 -12.94 -5.36 -1.04
N SER A 93 -14.06 -5.82 -0.49
CA SER A 93 -15.14 -6.48 -1.24
C SER A 93 -15.74 -5.56 -2.31
N TYR A 94 -16.02 -4.30 -1.95
CA TYR A 94 -16.54 -3.31 -2.90
C TYR A 94 -15.54 -3.02 -4.03
N ASN A 95 -14.25 -2.83 -3.71
CA ASN A 95 -13.21 -2.65 -4.72
C ASN A 95 -13.06 -3.86 -5.64
N ALA A 96 -13.11 -5.09 -5.11
CA ALA A 96 -13.03 -6.30 -5.91
C ALA A 96 -14.20 -6.40 -6.90
N ARG A 97 -15.43 -6.12 -6.44
CA ARG A 97 -16.61 -6.07 -7.31
C ARG A 97 -16.48 -5.00 -8.39
N ARG A 98 -16.12 -3.78 -8.00
CA ARG A 98 -15.94 -2.65 -8.93
C ARG A 98 -14.91 -2.97 -10.01
N ASN A 99 -13.80 -3.61 -9.65
CA ASN A 99 -12.79 -4.02 -10.62
C ASN A 99 -13.36 -5.06 -11.58
N LYS A 100 -14.12 -6.05 -11.08
CA LYS A 100 -14.78 -7.05 -11.92
C LYS A 100 -15.80 -6.43 -12.90
N GLU A 101 -16.50 -5.38 -12.50
CA GLU A 101 -17.47 -4.68 -13.36
C GLU A 101 -16.81 -3.76 -14.42
N LYS A 102 -15.54 -3.41 -14.23
CA LYS A 102 -14.76 -2.60 -15.19
C LYS A 102 -14.03 -3.43 -16.26
N TYR A 103 -13.99 -4.75 -16.11
CA TYR A 103 -13.43 -5.71 -17.07
C TYR A 103 -14.57 -6.53 -17.69
#